data_AF-A0A140G4L5-F1
#
_entry.id   AF-A0A140G4L5-F1
#
_cell.length_a   1.000
_cell.length_b   1.000
_cell.length_c   1.000
_cell.angle_alpha   90.00
_cell.angle_beta   90.00
_cell.angle_gamma   90.00
#
_symmetry.space_group_name_H-M   'P 1'
#
loop_
_entity.id
_entity.type
_entity.pdbx_description
1 polymer ?
#
loop_
_entity_poly.entity_id
_entity_poly.type
_entity_poly.pdbx_seq_one_letter_code
_entity_poly.pdbx_strand_id
1 'polypeptide(L)' 'MVKDAKLQYKKVKYADLVDKKLLNTNYSEEEAVTIIDLAMLCTDQMVSLRPTISDVTSVLKGEKTVEDVSKNK' A
#
# COMPACT_ATOMS: atom_id res chain seq x y z
N MET A 1 -14.84 9.91 7.56
CA MET A 1 -16.00 9.02 7.35
C MET A 1 -15.79 8.04 6.19
N VAL A 2 -15.66 8.43 4.91
CA VAL A 2 -15.50 7.44 3.81
C VAL A 2 -14.09 6.83 3.73
N LYS A 3 -13.03 7.61 4.01
CA LYS A 3 -11.64 7.12 3.98
C LYS A 3 -11.37 6.01 5.00
N ASP A 4 -11.96 6.16 6.20
CA ASP A 4 -11.81 5.22 7.30
C ASP A 4 -12.45 3.86 6.98
N ALA A 5 -13.61 3.87 6.31
CA ALA A 5 -14.29 2.65 5.90
C ALA A 5 -13.50 1.84 4.85
N LYS A 6 -12.88 2.53 3.88
CA LYS A 6 -12.05 1.87 2.85
C LYS A 6 -10.79 1.25 3.46
N LEU A 7 -10.14 1.96 4.38
CA LEU A 7 -8.97 1.46 5.10
C LEU A 7 -9.33 0.23 5.95
N GLN A 8 -10.44 0.30 6.69
CA GLN A 8 -10.91 -0.81 7.51
C GLN A 8 -11.23 -2.06 6.68
N TYR A 9 -11.90 -1.88 5.54
CA TYR A 9 -12.15 -2.99 4.61
C TYR A 9 -10.85 -3.63 4.10
N LYS A 10 -9.85 -2.82 3.73
CA LYS A 10 -8.55 -3.32 3.25
C LYS A 10 -7.78 -4.07 4.33
N LYS A 11 -7.75 -3.55 5.56
CA LYS A 11 -7.12 -4.24 6.70
C LYS A 11 -7.66 -5.67 6.85
N VAL A 12 -8.98 -5.83 6.86
CA VAL A 12 -9.63 -7.14 6.93
C VAL A 12 -9.26 -8.01 5.72
N LYS A 13 -9.32 -7.44 4.51
CA LYS A 13 -9.04 -8.19 3.27
C LYS A 13 -7.58 -8.64 3.14
N TYR A 14 -6.64 -7.87 3.68
CA TYR A 14 -5.21 -8.10 3.54
C TYR A 14 -4.56 -8.80 4.74
N ALA A 15 -5.29 -8.98 5.85
CA ALA A 15 -4.77 -9.61 7.07
C ALA A 15 -4.10 -10.97 6.79
N ASP A 16 -4.68 -11.79 5.93
CA ASP A 16 -4.15 -13.12 5.59
C ASP A 16 -2.94 -13.09 4.64
N LEU A 17 -2.61 -11.93 4.06
CA LEU A 17 -1.43 -11.74 3.20
C LEU A 17 -0.17 -11.40 4.01
N VAL A 18 -0.34 -10.95 5.25
CA VAL A 18 0.76 -10.57 6.14
C VAL A 18 1.35 -11.83 6.78
N ASP A 19 2.68 -11.91 6.89
CA ASP A 19 3.34 -13.04 7.55
C ASP A 19 2.84 -13.17 9.00
N LYS A 20 2.32 -14.35 9.34
CA LYS A 20 1.78 -14.68 10.67
C LYS A 20 2.79 -14.48 11.81
N LYS A 21 4.09 -14.51 11.52
CA LYS A 21 5.15 -14.21 12.51
C LYS A 21 5.09 -12.77 13.01
N LEU A 22 4.49 -11.85 12.24
CA LEU A 22 4.32 -10.45 12.61
C LEU A 22 3.11 -10.22 13.55
N LEU A 23 2.21 -11.19 13.72
CA LEU A 23 1.01 -11.02 14.56
C LEU A 23 1.31 -10.69 16.03
N ASN A 24 2.49 -11.12 16.51
CA ASN A 24 2.95 -10.85 17.88
C ASN A 24 3.89 -9.64 17.97
N THR A 25 3.99 -8.83 16.91
CA THR A 25 4.78 -7.60 16.89
C THR A 25 3.87 -6.38 16.91
N ASN A 26 4.46 -5.20 17.04
CA ASN A 26 3.78 -3.91 16.95
C ASN A 26 3.75 -3.36 15.51
N TYR A 27 3.64 -4.21 14.50
CA TYR A 27 3.55 -3.74 13.12
C TYR A 27 2.27 -2.93 12.90
N SER A 28 2.33 -1.93 12.01
CA SER A 28 1.15 -1.16 11.62
C SER A 28 0.40 -1.87 10.49
N GLU A 29 -0.88 -2.15 10.72
CA GLU A 29 -1.78 -2.63 9.69
C GLU A 29 -1.98 -1.60 8.57
N GLU A 30 -1.93 -0.31 8.89
CA GLU A 30 -2.03 0.78 7.91
C GLU A 30 -0.83 0.81 6.97
N GLU A 31 0.39 0.64 7.52
CA GLU A 31 1.60 0.50 6.71
C GLU A 31 1.54 -0.78 5.86
N ALA A 32 1.05 -1.89 6.40
CA ALA A 32 0.85 -3.12 5.65
C ALA A 32 -0.10 -2.92 4.46
N VAL A 33 -1.23 -2.23 4.66
CA VAL A 33 -2.16 -1.87 3.58
C VAL A 33 -1.45 -1.01 2.52
N THR A 34 -0.67 -0.02 2.95
CA THR A 34 0.07 0.88 2.06
C THR A 34 1.10 0.12 1.22
N ILE A 35 1.87 -0.79 1.84
CA ILE A 35 2.87 -1.62 1.16
C ILE A 35 2.21 -2.54 0.14
N ILE A 36 1.09 -3.18 0.50
CA ILE A 36 0.37 -4.10 -0.40
C ILE A 36 -0.23 -3.36 -1.60
N ASP A 37 -0.87 -2.20 -1.37
CA ASP A 37 -1.40 -1.39 -2.46
C ASP A 37 -0.28 -0.87 -3.39
N LEU A 38 0.85 -0.46 -2.82
CA LEU A 38 2.03 -0.04 -3.59
C LEU A 38 2.61 -1.20 -4.41
N ALA A 39 2.69 -2.40 -3.83
CA ALA A 39 3.19 -3.60 -4.51
C ALA A 39 2.30 -3.98 -5.71
N MET A 40 0.97 -3.83 -5.61
CA MET A 40 0.06 -4.03 -6.74
C MET A 40 0.39 -3.08 -7.90
N LEU A 41 0.67 -1.80 -7.63
CA LEU A 41 1.10 -0.87 -8.68
C LEU A 41 2.46 -1.25 -9.28
N CYS A 42 3.44 -1.65 -8.46
CA CYS A 42 4.76 -2.07 -8.91
C CYS A 42 4.73 -3.30 -9.82
N THR A 43 3.74 -4.18 -9.62
CA THR A 43 3.61 -5.45 -10.35
C THR A 43 2.56 -5.41 -11.46
N ASP A 44 2.05 -4.23 -11.80
CA ASP A 44 1.06 -4.06 -12.86
C ASP A 44 1.57 -4.63 -14.20
N GLN A 45 0.68 -5.29 -14.94
CA GLN A 45 1.02 -5.86 -16.24
C GLN A 45 1.43 -4.77 -17.25
N MET A 46 0.82 -3.59 -17.16
CA MET A 46 1.17 -2.44 -17.97
C MET A 46 2.36 -1.69 -17.36
N VAL A 47 3.48 -1.70 -18.08
CA VAL A 47 4.70 -0.95 -17.69
C VAL A 47 4.40 0.53 -17.49
N SER A 48 3.50 1.10 -18.30
CA SER A 48 3.06 2.49 -18.19
C SER A 48 2.31 2.79 -16.89
N LEU A 49 1.76 1.79 -16.19
CA LEU A 49 1.07 1.97 -14.90
C LEU A 49 2.01 1.80 -13.69
N ARG A 50 3.13 1.09 -13.84
CA ARG A 50 4.12 0.91 -12.75
C ARG A 50 4.80 2.21 -12.29
N PRO A 51 4.82 2.54 -10.99
CA PRO A 51 5.40 3.78 -10.49
C PRO A 51 6.92 3.83 -10.76
N THR A 52 7.46 5.05 -10.79
CA THR A 52 8.92 5.22 -10.79
C THR A 52 9.49 4.79 -9.44
N ILE A 53 10.77 4.39 -9.40
CA ILE A 53 11.40 4.05 -8.11
C ILE A 53 11.43 5.25 -7.14
N SER A 54 11.47 6.48 -7.67
CA SER A 54 11.37 7.69 -6.85
C SER A 54 10.00 7.83 -6.21
N ASP A 55 8.92 7.49 -6.93
CA ASP A 55 7.57 7.49 -6.37
C ASP A 55 7.41 6.40 -5.30
N VAL A 56 7.91 5.19 -5.57
CA VAL A 56 7.92 4.09 -4.59
C VAL A 56 8.61 4.52 -3.29
N THR A 57 9.81 5.09 -3.39
CA THR A 57 10.55 5.53 -2.20
C THR A 57 9.87 6.69 -1.48
N SER A 58 9.23 7.62 -2.20
CA SER A 58 8.45 8.69 -1.56
C SER A 58 7.26 8.16 -0.76
N VAL A 59 6.58 7.11 -1.24
CA VAL A 59 5.48 6.47 -0.49
C VAL A 59 6.01 5.74 0.73
N LEU A 60 7.10 4.97 0.59
CA LEU A 60 7.70 4.24 1.72
C LEU A 60 8.25 5.14 2.83
N LYS A 61 8.60 6.39 2.50
CA LYS A 61 9.02 7.40 3.48
C LYS A 61 7.86 8.19 4.09
N GLY A 62 6.63 7.99 3.60
CA GLY A 62 5.46 8.77 4.01
C GLY A 62 5.37 10.17 3.40
N GLU A 63 6.15 10.46 2.36
CA GLU A 63 6.14 11.76 1.66
C GLU A 63 4.96 11.90 0.68
N LYS A 64 4.48 10.78 0.13
CA LYS A 64 3.32 10.69 -0.78
C LYS A 64 2.42 9.52 -0.41
N THR A 65 1.15 9.57 -0.81
CA THR A 65 0.24 8.41 -0.75
C THR A 65 0.31 7.56 -2.00
N VAL A 66 -0.19 6.31 -1.92
CA VAL A 66 -0.34 5.44 -3.09
C VAL A 66 -1.27 6.09 -4.13
N GLU A 67 -2.31 6.78 -3.68
CA GLU A 67 -3.22 7.52 -4.55
C GLU A 67 -2.51 8.63 -5.33
N ASP A 68 -1.59 9.37 -4.70
CA ASP A 68 -0.85 10.46 -5.35
C ASP A 68 0.01 9.95 -6.51
N VAL A 69 0.65 8.78 -6.33
CA VAL A 69 1.52 8.20 -7.38
C VAL A 69 0.72 7.49 -8.47
N SER A 70 -0.51 7.04 -8.17
CA SER A 70 -1.40 6.44 -9.17
C SER A 70 -2.07 7.47 -10.10
N LYS A 71 -2.32 8.69 -9.61
CA LYS A 71 -3.03 9.76 -10.34
C LYS A 71 -2.13 10.59 -11.25
N ASN A 72 -0.81 10.48 -11.12
CA ASN A 72 0.16 11.21 -11.94
C ASN A 72 0.41 10.55 -13.30
N LYS A 73 -0.56 9.78 -13.81
CA LYS A 73 -0.46 8.98 -15.03
C LYS A 73 -1.69 9.10 -15.90
#